data_AF-A0A851GAI6-F1
#
_entry.id   AF-A0A851GAI6-F1
#
_cell.length_a   1.000
_cell.length_b   1.000
_cell.length_c   1.000
_cell.angle_alpha   90.00
_cell.angle_beta   90.00
_cell.angle_gamma   90.00
#
_symmetry.space_group_name_H-M   'P 1'
#
loop_
_entity.id
_entity.type
_entity.pdbx_description
1 polymer ?
#
loop_
_entity_poly.entity_id
_entity_poly.type
_entity_poly.pdbx_seq_one_letter_code
_entity_poly.pdbx_strand_id
1 'polypeptide(L)'
;MYIINQSFAGDECVFEFALCMDCREKMHNQLSEPSKVAMFDFMHDHIDMEQREEQLGTDSATEDYITSCITCHQPRSATNGYTLGAMFAGHELIKGPFPMLMCSTCEEALADSLSDETRKVWDRFIAENFPGPPSEVKLPTGSKPVLI
;
A
#
# COMPACT_ATOMS: atom_id res chain seq x y z
N MET A 1 -6.45 14.97 -5.99
CA MET A 1 -6.19 13.51 -6.07
C MET A 1 -6.05 12.96 -4.67
N TYR A 2 -6.41 11.70 -4.46
CA TYR A 2 -6.23 10.99 -3.20
C TYR A 2 -5.93 9.52 -3.48
N ILE A 3 -5.34 8.83 -2.50
CA ILE A 3 -5.13 7.39 -2.52
C ILE A 3 -6.09 6.76 -1.53
N ILE A 4 -6.66 5.61 -1.91
CA ILE A 4 -7.33 4.69 -0.99
C ILE A 4 -6.40 3.50 -0.80
N ASN A 5 -6.17 3.12 0.45
CA ASN A 5 -5.46 1.91 0.81
C ASN A 5 -6.39 1.01 1.63
N GLN A 6 -6.46 -0.26 1.25
CA GLN A 6 -7.26 -1.28 1.93
C GLN A 6 -6.38 -2.49 2.25
N SER A 7 -6.28 -2.85 3.52
CA SER A 7 -5.53 -4.02 3.98
C SER A 7 -6.47 -5.17 4.31
N PHE A 8 -6.13 -6.36 3.82
CA PHE A 8 -6.91 -7.59 3.94
C PHE A 8 -6.15 -8.67 4.70
N ALA A 9 -6.85 -9.36 5.59
CA ALA A 9 -6.42 -10.62 6.20
C ALA A 9 -7.33 -11.74 5.66
N GLY A 10 -6.78 -12.61 4.80
CA GLY A 10 -7.60 -13.47 3.94
C GLY A 10 -8.53 -12.64 3.04
N ASP A 11 -9.84 -12.86 3.17
CA ASP A 11 -10.87 -12.15 2.41
C ASP A 11 -11.53 -10.99 3.20
N GLU A 12 -11.09 -10.73 4.44
CA GLU A 12 -11.66 -9.68 5.29
C GLU A 12 -10.83 -8.40 5.21
N CYS A 13 -11.47 -7.27 4.88
CA CYS A 13 -10.84 -5.96 4.96
C CYS A 13 -10.77 -5.52 6.42
N VAL A 14 -9.57 -5.51 6.98
CA VAL A 14 -9.32 -5.22 8.40
C VAL A 14 -8.95 -3.76 8.67
N PHE A 15 -8.53 -3.03 7.63
CA PHE A 15 -8.20 -1.63 7.72
C PHE A 15 -8.33 -0.95 6.36
N GLU A 16 -8.94 0.24 6.34
CA GLU A 16 -9.05 1.08 5.15
C GLU A 16 -8.89 2.54 5.53
N PHE A 17 -8.20 3.30 4.68
CA PHE A 17 -8.15 4.75 4.79
C PHE A 17 -7.99 5.41 3.42
N ALA A 18 -8.38 6.68 3.36
CA ALA A 18 -8.13 7.56 2.23
C ALA A 18 -7.21 8.71 2.64
N LEU A 19 -6.25 9.05 1.78
CA LEU A 19 -5.26 10.09 2.03
C LEU A 19 -5.13 11.01 0.81
N CYS A 20 -5.36 12.32 0.99
CA CYS A 20 -5.12 13.28 -0.08
C CYS A 20 -3.61 13.42 -0.36
N MET A 21 -3.26 13.90 -1.56
CA MET A 21 -1.84 14.05 -1.95
C MET A 21 -1.08 14.98 -1.00
N ASP A 22 -1.68 16.07 -0.56
CA ASP A 22 -1.02 17.02 0.38
C ASP A 22 -0.70 16.35 1.72
N CYS A 23 -1.59 15.51 2.23
CA CYS A 23 -1.36 14.77 3.47
C CYS A 23 -0.31 13.67 3.27
N ARG A 24 -0.32 12.98 2.12
CA ARG A 24 0.72 12.01 1.75
C ARG A 24 2.10 12.66 1.68
N GLU A 25 2.20 13.83 1.04
CA GLU A 25 3.47 14.55 0.91
C GLU A 25 3.99 15.01 2.28
N LYS A 26 3.11 15.56 3.14
CA LYS A 26 3.47 15.92 4.52
C LYS A 26 3.96 14.73 5.33
N MET A 27 3.35 13.56 5.15
CA MET A 27 3.80 12.33 5.79
C MET A 27 5.13 11.85 5.21
N HIS A 28 5.28 11.84 3.89
CA HIS A 28 6.50 11.44 3.19
C HIS A 28 7.71 12.29 3.61
N ASN A 29 7.50 13.60 3.82
CA ASN A 29 8.55 14.52 4.26
C ASN A 29 9.04 14.27 5.69
N GLN A 30 8.27 13.53 6.51
CA GLN A 30 8.69 13.14 7.86
C GLN A 30 9.48 11.81 7.88
N LEU A 31 9.56 11.10 6.76
CA LEU A 31 10.32 9.85 6.68
C LEU A 31 11.82 10.13 6.64
N SER A 32 12.59 9.23 7.24
CA SER A 32 14.05 9.31 7.18
C SER A 32 14.55 9.12 5.74
N GLU A 33 15.60 9.84 5.36
CA GLU A 33 16.17 9.75 4.01
C GLU A 33 16.56 8.30 3.62
N PRO A 34 17.20 7.49 4.49
CA PRO A 34 17.51 6.10 4.15
C PRO A 34 16.27 5.26 3.85
N SER A 35 15.14 5.52 4.51
CA SER A 35 13.89 4.81 4.23
C SER A 35 13.26 5.24 2.92
N LYS A 36 13.36 6.52 2.54
CA LYS A 36 12.87 6.97 1.22
C LYS A 36 13.65 6.27 0.10
N VAL A 37 14.97 6.18 0.24
CA VAL A 37 15.83 5.46 -0.70
C VAL A 37 15.47 3.97 -0.71
N ALA A 38 15.37 3.32 0.45
CA ALA A 38 15.00 1.90 0.53
C ALA A 38 13.63 1.59 -0.10
N MET A 39 12.63 2.45 0.11
CA MET A 39 11.31 2.32 -0.53
C MET A 39 11.40 2.48 -2.05
N PHE A 40 12.16 3.48 -2.51
CA PHE A 40 12.36 3.71 -3.93
C PHE A 40 13.07 2.53 -4.59
N ASP A 41 14.18 2.07 -4.02
CA ASP A 41 14.97 0.94 -4.52
C ASP A 41 14.12 -0.33 -4.55
N PHE A 42 13.37 -0.63 -3.48
CA PHE A 42 12.49 -1.81 -3.45
C PHE A 42 11.45 -1.77 -4.56
N MET A 43 10.77 -0.64 -4.77
CA MET A 43 9.80 -0.49 -5.84
C MET A 43 10.46 -0.58 -7.22
N HIS A 44 11.60 0.08 -7.42
CA HIS A 44 12.31 0.08 -8.68
C HIS A 44 12.83 -1.32 -9.06
N ASP A 45 13.37 -2.06 -8.10
CA ASP A 45 13.99 -3.37 -8.33
C ASP A 45 12.96 -4.48 -8.57
N HIS A 46 11.73 -4.31 -8.10
CA HIS A 46 10.70 -5.38 -8.12
C HIS A 46 9.45 -5.04 -8.93
N ILE A 47 9.27 -3.79 -9.37
CA ILE A 47 8.07 -3.36 -10.08
C ILE A 47 8.45 -2.77 -11.44
N ASP A 48 8.13 -3.51 -12.50
CA ASP A 48 8.19 -3.01 -13.86
C ASP A 48 6.88 -2.26 -14.20
N MET A 49 6.90 -0.95 -13.96
CA MET A 49 5.75 -0.08 -14.22
C MET A 49 5.45 0.08 -15.71
N GLU A 50 6.48 0.05 -16.56
CA GLU A 50 6.32 0.20 -18.01
C GLU A 50 5.65 -1.04 -18.59
N GLN A 51 6.16 -2.23 -18.26
CA GLN A 51 5.53 -3.49 -18.65
C GLN A 51 4.09 -3.60 -18.11
N ARG A 52 3.84 -3.13 -16.89
CA ARG A 52 2.50 -3.13 -16.30
C ARG A 52 1.53 -2.27 -17.11
N GLU A 53 1.95 -1.08 -17.52
CA GLU A 53 1.15 -0.18 -18.34
C GLU A 53 0.91 -0.78 -19.74
N GLU A 54 1.89 -1.45 -20.34
CA GLU A 54 1.71 -2.14 -21.62
C GLU A 54 0.71 -3.31 -21.54
N GLN A 55 0.74 -4.08 -20.45
CA GLN A 55 -0.12 -5.25 -20.28
C GLN A 55 -1.57 -4.89 -19.96
N LEU A 56 -1.78 -3.89 -19.10
CA LEU A 56 -3.11 -3.56 -18.59
C LEU A 56 -3.70 -2.31 -19.27
N GLY A 57 -2.87 -1.39 -19.75
CA GLY A 57 -3.32 -0.13 -20.38
C GLY A 57 -4.30 0.64 -19.50
N THR A 58 -5.23 1.35 -20.13
CA THR A 58 -6.37 2.03 -19.47
C THR A 58 -7.70 1.30 -19.63
N ASP A 59 -7.78 0.39 -20.60
CA ASP A 59 -9.03 -0.26 -21.00
C ASP A 59 -9.31 -1.58 -20.26
N SER A 60 -8.32 -2.14 -19.56
CA SER A 60 -8.49 -3.38 -18.80
C SER A 60 -9.49 -3.23 -17.66
N ALA A 61 -10.11 -4.35 -17.25
CA ALA A 61 -11.01 -4.34 -16.12
C ALA A 61 -10.20 -4.08 -14.84
N THR A 62 -10.79 -3.36 -13.88
CA THR A 62 -10.10 -3.02 -12.62
C THR A 62 -9.61 -4.27 -11.86
N GLU A 63 -10.34 -5.38 -11.95
CA GLU A 63 -9.97 -6.64 -11.31
C GLU A 63 -8.64 -7.19 -11.85
N ASP A 64 -8.35 -6.99 -13.13
CA ASP A 64 -7.14 -7.51 -13.79
C ASP A 64 -5.86 -6.97 -13.12
N TYR A 65 -5.91 -5.73 -12.61
CA TYR A 65 -4.80 -5.08 -11.91
C TYR A 65 -4.48 -5.68 -10.54
N ILE A 66 -5.44 -6.37 -9.91
CA ILE A 66 -5.35 -6.86 -8.52
C ILE A 66 -5.42 -8.39 -8.42
N THR A 67 -5.20 -9.09 -9.54
CA THR A 67 -5.17 -10.56 -9.58
C THR A 67 -3.94 -11.17 -8.90
N SER A 68 -2.81 -10.44 -8.88
CA SER A 68 -1.54 -10.91 -8.32
C SER A 68 -0.75 -9.78 -7.67
N CYS A 69 0.15 -10.14 -6.76
CA CYS A 69 1.10 -9.21 -6.15
C CYS A 69 1.95 -8.51 -7.22
N ILE A 70 2.07 -7.19 -7.13
CA ILE A 70 2.85 -6.38 -8.06
C ILE A 70 4.36 -6.66 -7.98
N THR A 71 4.84 -7.12 -6.83
CA THR A 71 6.27 -7.33 -6.54
C THR A 71 6.73 -8.76 -6.82
N CYS A 72 5.97 -9.77 -6.39
CA CYS A 72 6.37 -11.18 -6.51
C CYS A 72 5.48 -12.02 -7.43
N HIS A 73 4.46 -11.42 -8.04
CA HIS A 73 3.49 -12.07 -8.93
C HIS A 73 2.70 -13.24 -8.30
N GLN A 74 2.76 -13.42 -6.98
CA GLN A 74 1.93 -14.42 -6.29
C GLN A 74 0.44 -14.10 -6.49
N PRO A 75 -0.39 -15.08 -6.90
CA PRO A 75 -1.82 -14.87 -7.06
C PRO A 75 -2.49 -14.45 -5.75
N ARG A 76 -3.44 -13.51 -5.82
CA ARG A 76 -4.24 -13.04 -4.67
C ARG A 76 -4.89 -14.20 -3.91
N SER A 77 -5.38 -15.21 -4.63
CA SER A 77 -6.01 -16.39 -4.02
C SER A 77 -5.05 -17.29 -3.23
N ALA A 78 -3.74 -17.09 -3.37
CA ALA A 78 -2.71 -17.85 -2.69
C ALA A 78 -2.02 -17.06 -1.58
N THR A 79 -2.43 -15.81 -1.30
CA THR A 79 -1.86 -14.99 -0.23
C THR A 79 -2.70 -15.08 1.04
N ASN A 80 -2.06 -15.00 2.21
CA ASN A 80 -2.77 -14.98 3.50
C ASN A 80 -3.24 -13.57 3.89
N GLY A 81 -2.82 -12.55 3.15
CA GLY A 81 -3.16 -11.16 3.34
C GLY A 81 -2.51 -10.30 2.25
N TYR A 82 -3.07 -9.14 2.01
CA TYR A 82 -2.60 -8.21 0.98
C TYR A 82 -3.14 -6.80 1.22
N THR A 83 -2.45 -5.81 0.67
CA THR A 83 -2.90 -4.42 0.65
C THR A 83 -3.19 -4.01 -0.80
N LEU A 84 -4.35 -3.38 -1.00
CA LEU A 84 -4.74 -2.74 -2.26
C LEU A 84 -4.48 -1.23 -2.16
N GLY A 85 -3.75 -0.68 -3.13
CA GLY A 85 -3.52 0.76 -3.27
C GLY A 85 -4.11 1.28 -4.58
N ALA A 86 -4.97 2.29 -4.49
CA ALA A 86 -5.65 2.87 -5.65
C ALA A 86 -5.60 4.40 -5.60
N MET A 87 -5.37 5.05 -6.74
CA MET A 87 -5.34 6.52 -6.83
C MET A 87 -6.56 7.06 -7.58
N PHE A 88 -7.13 8.15 -7.08
CA PHE A 88 -8.36 8.75 -7.61
C PHE A 88 -8.20 10.22 -7.98
N ALA A 89 -8.77 10.60 -9.12
CA ALA A 89 -9.01 11.97 -9.55
C ALA A 89 -10.52 12.27 -9.43
N GLY A 90 -10.93 12.90 -8.33
CA GLY A 90 -12.35 13.09 -8.04
C GLY A 90 -13.02 11.75 -7.74
N HIS A 91 -13.91 11.29 -8.63
CA HIS A 91 -14.58 9.99 -8.51
C HIS A 91 -14.01 8.94 -9.48
N GLU A 92 -13.00 9.31 -10.28
CA GLU A 92 -12.42 8.44 -11.29
C GLU A 92 -11.18 7.75 -10.74
N LEU A 93 -11.16 6.42 -10.85
CA LEU A 93 -9.98 5.60 -10.60
C LEU A 93 -8.95 5.87 -11.70
N ILE A 94 -7.75 6.27 -11.32
CA ILE A 94 -6.63 6.43 -12.24
C ILE A 94 -6.15 5.03 -12.61
N LYS A 95 -6.18 4.72 -13.91
CA LYS A 95 -5.68 3.47 -14.49
C LYS A 95 -4.33 3.68 -15.18
N GLY A 96 -3.62 2.58 -15.43
CA GLY A 96 -2.24 2.55 -15.92
C GLY A 96 -1.38 1.74 -14.94
N PRO A 97 -0.60 2.37 -14.04
CA PRO A 97 0.10 1.64 -12.99
C PRO A 97 -0.83 1.21 -11.82
N PHE A 98 -1.99 1.85 -11.66
CA PHE A 98 -2.94 1.63 -10.57
C PHE A 98 -4.24 0.95 -11.05
N PRO A 99 -4.99 0.28 -10.14
CA PRO A 99 -4.63 -0.02 -8.74
C PRO A 99 -3.52 -1.07 -8.64
N MET A 100 -3.00 -1.28 -7.43
CA MET A 100 -1.92 -2.25 -7.16
C MET A 100 -2.32 -3.14 -5.99
N LEU A 101 -1.87 -4.40 -6.04
CA LEU A 101 -1.95 -5.34 -4.92
C LEU A 101 -0.52 -5.66 -4.47
N MET A 102 -0.25 -5.57 -3.17
CA MET A 102 0.99 -6.06 -2.56
C MET A 102 0.65 -7.13 -1.54
N CYS A 103 1.26 -8.31 -1.63
CA CYS A 103 1.01 -9.37 -0.64
C CYS A 103 1.71 -9.05 0.69
N SER A 104 1.19 -9.61 1.78
CA SER A 104 1.73 -9.36 3.13
C SER A 104 3.21 -9.70 3.26
N THR A 105 3.71 -10.72 2.54
CA THR A 105 5.14 -11.09 2.55
C THR A 105 6.03 -10.01 1.92
N CYS A 106 5.60 -9.41 0.80
CA CYS A 106 6.33 -8.31 0.18
C CYS A 106 6.22 -7.04 1.02
N GLU A 107 5.07 -6.82 1.64
CA GLU A 107 4.85 -5.70 2.56
C GLU A 107 5.76 -5.80 3.80
N GLU A 108 5.91 -7.00 4.38
CA GLU A 108 6.84 -7.27 5.48
C GLU A 108 8.30 -7.05 5.04
N ALA A 109 8.69 -7.54 3.86
CA ALA A 109 10.04 -7.33 3.33
C ALA A 109 10.36 -5.84 3.11
N LEU A 110 9.40 -5.08 2.57
CA LEU A 110 9.51 -3.64 2.43
C LEU A 110 9.62 -2.98 3.80
N ALA A 111 8.73 -3.33 4.74
CA ALA A 111 8.76 -2.77 6.09
C ALA A 111 10.12 -3.02 6.77
N ASP A 112 10.71 -4.21 6.61
CA ASP A 112 12.01 -4.61 7.17
C ASP A 112 13.20 -3.81 6.65
N SER A 113 13.08 -3.19 5.47
CA SER A 113 14.07 -2.24 4.95
C SER A 113 13.99 -0.83 5.57
N LEU A 114 12.90 -0.53 6.29
CA LEU A 114 12.65 0.80 6.85
C LEU A 114 13.32 0.99 8.20
N SER A 115 13.78 2.21 8.45
CA SER A 115 14.36 2.60 9.73
C SER A 115 13.31 2.62 10.85
N ASP A 116 13.77 2.43 12.08
CA ASP A 116 12.93 2.58 13.28
C ASP A 116 12.27 3.95 13.37
N GLU A 117 12.92 5.00 12.84
CA GLU A 117 12.38 6.36 12.80
C GLU A 117 11.14 6.44 11.90
N THR A 118 11.25 5.94 10.66
CA THR A 118 10.15 5.90 9.68
C THR A 118 8.96 5.10 10.22
N ARG A 119 9.22 3.94 10.83
CA ARG A 119 8.17 3.12 11.46
C ARG A 119 7.44 3.88 12.58
N LYS A 120 8.18 4.61 13.43
CA LYS A 120 7.58 5.46 14.48
C LYS A 120 6.76 6.63 13.92
N VAL A 121 7.18 7.20 12.81
CA VAL A 121 6.43 8.27 12.12
C VAL A 121 5.09 7.74 11.61
N TRP A 122 5.08 6.57 10.96
CA TRP A 122 3.84 5.92 10.52
C TRP A 122 2.93 5.54 11.68
N ASP A 123 3.49 4.95 12.74
CA ASP A 123 2.73 4.59 13.94
C ASP A 123 2.00 5.77 14.55
N ARG A 124 2.72 6.89 14.67
CA ARG A 124 2.15 8.13 15.17
C ARG A 124 1.07 8.66 14.24
N PHE A 125 1.33 8.66 12.94
CA PHE A 125 0.38 9.14 11.94
C PHE A 125 -0.93 8.35 11.99
N ILE A 126 -0.87 7.01 12.05
CA ILE A 126 -2.05 6.16 12.18
C ILE A 126 -2.78 6.42 13.50
N ALA A 127 -2.05 6.48 14.63
CA ALA A 127 -2.67 6.70 15.94
C ALA A 127 -3.38 8.07 16.04
N GLU A 128 -2.80 9.11 15.44
CA GLU A 128 -3.33 10.48 15.49
C GLU A 128 -4.48 10.72 14.50
N ASN A 129 -4.45 10.10 13.33
CA ASN A 129 -5.39 10.41 12.23
C ASN A 129 -6.44 9.32 12.01
N PHE A 130 -6.14 8.08 12.39
CA PHE A 130 -7.02 6.92 12.25
C PHE A 130 -7.11 6.16 13.58
N PRO A 131 -7.52 6.83 14.68
CA PRO A 131 -7.76 6.13 15.93
C PRO A 131 -8.82 5.06 15.64
N GLY A 132 -8.44 3.79 15.78
CA GLY A 132 -9.35 2.68 15.60
C GLY A 132 -10.57 2.81 16.53
N PRO A 133 -11.59 1.96 16.35
CA PRO A 133 -12.69 1.89 17.30
C PRO A 133 -12.15 1.73 18.73
N PRO A 134 -12.85 2.25 19.76
CA PRO A 134 -12.37 2.27 21.14
C PRO A 134 -11.70 0.96 21.57
N SER A 135 -10.56 1.12 22.23
CA SER A 135 -9.39 0.23 22.43
C SER A 135 -9.59 -1.18 23.03
N GLU A 136 -10.77 -1.79 22.95
CA GLU A 136 -10.99 -3.15 23.43
C GLU A 136 -10.71 -4.22 22.36
N VAL A 137 -10.56 -3.81 21.09
CA VAL A 137 -10.33 -4.72 19.96
C VAL A 137 -8.85 -4.67 19.56
N LYS A 138 -8.13 -5.78 19.77
CA LYS A 138 -6.81 -5.98 19.17
C LYS A 138 -7.00 -6.21 17.66
N LEU A 139 -6.44 -5.34 16.83
CA LEU A 139 -6.46 -5.53 15.39
C LEU A 139 -5.75 -6.85 15.03
N PRO A 140 -6.29 -7.68 14.11
CA PRO A 140 -5.80 -9.04 13.85
C PRO A 140 -4.40 -9.13 13.24
N THR A 141 -3.88 -8.03 12.67
CA THR A 141 -2.63 -8.07 11.92
C THR A 141 -1.44 -7.72 12.80
N GLY A 142 -0.54 -8.69 12.97
CA GLY A 142 0.77 -8.48 13.62
C GLY A 142 1.70 -7.55 12.83
N SER A 143 1.39 -7.30 11.55
CA SER A 143 2.02 -6.33 10.67
C SER A 143 1.09 -5.14 10.44
N LYS A 144 1.69 -3.95 10.39
CA LYS A 144 0.98 -2.68 10.18
C LYS A 144 0.96 -2.35 8.68
N PRO A 145 -0.12 -1.73 8.18
CA PRO A 145 -0.21 -1.31 6.80
C PRO A 145 0.99 -0.43 6.44
N VAL A 146 1.70 -0.79 5.37
CA VAL A 146 2.68 0.08 4.74
C VAL A 146 1.91 1.12 3.93
N LEU A 147 2.21 2.39 4.21
CA LEU A 147 1.60 3.52 3.51
C LEU A 147 2.34 3.71 2.17
N ILE A 148 1.92 2.96 1.16
CA ILE A 148 2.42 3.03 -0.23
C ILE A 148 1.88 4.31 -0.92
#